data_AF-A0A8K0CJD8-F1
#
_entry.id   AF-A0A8K0CJD8-F1
#
_cell.length_a   1.000
_cell.length_b   1.000
_cell.length_c   1.000
_cell.angle_alpha   90.00
_cell.angle_beta   90.00
_cell.angle_gamma   90.00
#
_symmetry.space_group_name_H-M   'P 1'
#
loop_
_entity.id
_entity.type
_entity.pdbx_description
1 polymer ?
#
loop_
_entity_poly.entity_id
_entity_poly.type
_entity_poly.pdbx_seq_one_letter_code
_entity_poly.pdbx_strand_id
1 'polypeptide(L)'
;MRIRCERLPNIIHDGATVMRGHLNGLQKKVLEKYLKALLTHVINLVLQQSLECNTELETFFRRRNSLPSFFSHSPKRMQALSEFMSNRLPNLAATRWNFTSRLVHTVNNNKTALKQFFEHVS
;
A
#
# COMPACT_ATOMS: atom_id res chain seq x y z
N MET A 1 12.67 10.46 5.77
CA MET A 1 12.73 8.99 5.82
C MET A 1 13.53 8.51 4.61
N ARG A 2 14.70 7.89 4.83
CA ARG A 2 15.62 7.50 3.75
C ARG A 2 15.54 5.98 3.58
N ILE A 3 14.76 5.52 2.60
CA ILE A 3 14.65 4.09 2.28
C ILE A 3 15.91 3.72 1.51
N ARG A 4 16.89 3.09 2.17
CA ARG A 4 18.03 2.46 1.50
C ARG A 4 17.64 1.02 1.20
N CYS A 5 17.16 0.78 -0.02
CA CYS A 5 17.06 -0.56 -0.54
C CYS A 5 17.81 -0.67 -1.87
N GLU A 6 18.90 -1.45 -1.85
CA GLU A 6 19.79 -1.67 -3.00
C GLU A 6 19.09 -2.36 -4.18
N ARG A 7 17.91 -2.94 -3.95
CA ARG A 7 17.10 -3.60 -4.99
C ARG A 7 16.17 -2.65 -5.74
N LEU A 8 15.87 -1.47 -5.19
CA LEU A 8 14.97 -0.49 -5.83
C LEU A 8 15.46 -0.05 -7.24
N PRO A 9 16.76 0.23 -7.47
CA PRO A 9 17.27 0.57 -8.80
C PRO A 9 16.95 -0.48 -9.87
N ASN A 10 17.07 -1.77 -9.54
CA ASN A 10 16.89 -2.84 -10.52
C ASN A 10 15.46 -2.94 -11.07
N ILE A 11 14.43 -2.58 -10.30
CA ILE A 11 13.02 -2.65 -10.73
C ILE A 11 12.56 -1.40 -11.46
N ILE A 12 13.21 -0.25 -11.23
CA ILE A 12 13.05 0.93 -12.08
C ILE A 12 13.47 0.58 -13.51
N HIS A 13 14.50 -0.25 -13.65
CA HIS A 13 14.96 -0.76 -14.94
C HIS A 13 14.12 -1.96 -15.45
N ASP A 14 13.77 -2.95 -14.62
CA ASP A 14 13.06 -4.16 -15.05
C ASP A 14 11.58 -3.90 -15.40
N GLY A 15 10.86 -3.06 -14.63
CA GLY A 15 9.50 -2.65 -14.97
C GLY A 15 9.41 -1.85 -16.29
N ALA A 16 10.49 -1.17 -16.66
CA ALA A 16 10.66 -0.49 -17.95
C ALA A 16 11.06 -1.44 -19.09
N THR A 17 11.68 -2.59 -18.76
CA THR A 17 12.11 -3.63 -19.69
C THR A 17 10.94 -4.47 -20.24
N VAL A 18 9.82 -4.51 -19.53
CA VAL A 18 8.56 -5.13 -20.03
C VAL A 18 7.91 -4.27 -21.13
N MET A 19 8.29 -2.99 -21.27
CA MET A 19 7.87 -2.10 -22.35
C MET A 19 8.91 -2.00 -23.48
N ARG A 20 9.63 -3.10 -23.77
CA ARG A 20 10.54 -3.25 -24.93
C ARG A 20 9.76 -3.25 -26.25
N GLY A 21 9.11 -2.14 -26.56
CA GLY A 21 8.67 -1.78 -27.90
C GLY A 21 9.77 -1.01 -28.63
N HIS A 22 9.49 -0.62 -29.88
CA HIS A 22 10.40 0.07 -30.82
C HIS A 22 11.07 1.38 -30.30
N LEU A 23 10.79 1.82 -29.06
CA LEU A 23 11.22 3.08 -28.45
C LEU A 23 12.40 2.94 -27.47
N ASN A 24 13.28 1.96 -27.66
CA ASN A 24 14.46 1.71 -26.79
C ASN A 24 15.36 2.93 -26.54
N GLY A 25 15.35 3.93 -27.43
CA GLY A 25 16.15 5.16 -27.26
C GLY A 25 15.59 6.17 -26.27
N LEU A 26 14.27 6.16 -25.99
CA LEU A 26 13.63 7.19 -25.17
C LEU A 26 13.99 7.04 -23.68
N GLN A 27 13.91 5.82 -23.15
CA GLN A 27 14.28 5.54 -21.76
C GLN A 27 15.75 5.88 -21.50
N LYS A 28 16.64 5.53 -22.44
CA LYS A 28 18.07 5.86 -22.36
C LYS A 28 18.31 7.37 -22.28
N LYS A 29 17.67 8.16 -23.16
CA LYS A 29 17.77 9.63 -23.15
C LYS A 29 17.22 10.26 -21.86
N VAL A 30 16.14 9.69 -21.30
CA VAL A 30 15.56 10.20 -20.04
C VAL A 30 16.48 9.89 -18.86
N LEU A 31 17.05 8.68 -18.78
CA LEU A 31 17.99 8.31 -17.72
C LEU A 31 19.32 9.07 -17.81
N GLU A 32 19.81 9.35 -19.03
CA GLU A 32 21.00 10.19 -19.26
C GLU A 32 20.80 11.62 -18.73
N LYS A 33 19.59 12.18 -18.88
CA LYS A 33 19.28 13.54 -18.42
C LYS A 33 18.82 13.60 -16.96
N TYR A 34 18.18 12.55 -16.48
CA TYR A 34 17.61 12.46 -15.14
C TYR A 34 17.96 11.10 -14.52
N LEU A 35 19.16 11.01 -13.93
CA LEU A 35 19.73 9.79 -13.33
C LEU A 35 18.84 9.15 -12.23
N LYS A 36 17.84 9.89 -11.73
CA LYS A 36 16.89 9.47 -10.68
C LYS A 36 15.44 9.42 -11.17
N ALA A 37 15.20 9.49 -12.47
CA ALA A 37 13.84 9.43 -13.01
C ALA A 37 13.24 8.04 -12.75
N LEU A 38 12.14 8.02 -12.00
CA LEU A 38 11.31 6.84 -11.80
C LEU A 38 10.43 6.66 -13.04
N LEU A 39 10.92 5.93 -14.04
CA LEU A 39 10.16 5.55 -15.24
C LEU A 39 9.28 4.32 -14.99
N THR A 40 8.55 4.32 -13.86
CA THR A 40 7.77 3.15 -13.45
C THR A 40 6.31 3.36 -13.81
N HIS A 41 5.78 2.51 -14.70
CA HIS A 41 4.34 2.43 -14.98
C HIS A 41 3.52 1.95 -13.77
N VAL A 42 4.19 1.47 -12.70
CA VAL A 42 3.56 0.87 -11.54
C VAL A 42 4.29 1.30 -10.26
N ILE A 43 3.97 2.50 -9.75
CA ILE A 43 4.38 3.00 -8.42
C ILE A 43 4.13 1.95 -7.33
N ASN A 44 3.12 1.10 -7.53
CA ASN A 44 2.76 0.00 -6.64
C ASN A 44 3.90 -1.02 -6.43
N LEU A 45 4.74 -1.31 -7.43
CA LEU A 45 5.86 -2.25 -7.30
C LEU A 45 7.00 -1.68 -6.45
N VAL A 46 7.32 -0.40 -6.67
CA VAL A 46 8.32 0.34 -5.87
C VAL A 46 7.90 0.37 -4.40
N LEU A 47 6.62 0.60 -4.14
CA LEU A 47 6.06 0.57 -2.78
C LEU A 47 6.11 -0.83 -2.17
N GLN A 48 5.73 -1.87 -2.89
CA GLN A 48 5.77 -3.25 -2.39
C GLN A 48 7.19 -3.66 -1.95
N GLN A 49 8.19 -3.34 -2.76
CA GLN A 49 9.58 -3.67 -2.43
C GLN A 49 10.14 -2.79 -1.32
N SER A 50 9.69 -1.55 -1.23
CA SER A 50 10.02 -0.70 -0.08
C SER A 50 9.55 -1.32 1.24
N LEU A 51 8.44 -2.08 1.22
CA LEU A 51 7.99 -2.87 2.38
C LEU A 51 8.88 -4.10 2.61
N GLU A 52 9.25 -4.82 1.54
CA GLU A 52 10.16 -5.98 1.65
C GLU A 52 11.54 -5.60 2.22
N CYS A 53 12.00 -4.38 1.98
CA CYS A 53 13.29 -3.88 2.49
C CYS A 53 13.18 -3.15 3.83
N ASN A 54 11.98 -2.88 4.33
CA ASN A 54 11.77 -2.17 5.59
C ASN A 54 10.69 -2.88 6.41
N THR A 55 11.14 -3.73 7.31
CA THR A 55 10.31 -4.55 8.20
C THR A 55 9.38 -3.72 9.09
N GLU A 56 9.76 -2.49 9.45
CA GLU A 56 8.92 -1.58 10.23
C GLU A 56 7.71 -1.12 9.41
N LEU A 57 7.95 -0.69 8.17
CA LEU A 57 6.88 -0.32 7.25
C LEU A 57 5.99 -1.51 6.91
N GLU A 58 6.58 -2.65 6.64
CA GLU A 58 5.84 -3.89 6.39
C GLU A 58 4.90 -4.20 7.56
N THR A 59 5.42 -4.16 8.79
CA THR A 59 4.65 -4.42 10.01
C THR A 59 3.54 -3.38 10.21
N PHE A 60 3.79 -2.11 9.88
CA PHE A 60 2.79 -1.05 9.94
C PHE A 60 1.63 -1.31 8.97
N PHE A 61 1.92 -1.58 7.70
CA PHE A 61 0.88 -1.83 6.70
C PHE A 61 0.16 -3.15 6.94
N ARG A 62 0.87 -4.21 7.36
CA ARG A 62 0.27 -5.50 7.74
C ARG A 62 -0.73 -5.36 8.88
N ARG A 63 -0.39 -4.59 9.93
CA ARG A 63 -1.33 -4.30 11.04
C ARG A 63 -2.54 -3.49 10.60
N ARG A 64 -2.41 -2.58 9.65
CA ARG A 64 -3.58 -1.85 9.12
C ARG A 64 -4.44 -2.74 8.22
N ASN A 65 -3.83 -3.60 7.43
CA ASN A 65 -4.53 -4.54 6.55
C ASN A 65 -5.26 -5.65 7.32
N SER A 66 -4.87 -5.95 8.56
CA SER A 66 -5.61 -6.92 9.37
C SER A 66 -6.95 -6.39 9.88
N LEU A 67 -7.16 -5.06 9.93
CA LEU A 67 -8.42 -4.46 10.42
C LEU A 67 -9.63 -4.84 9.55
N PRO A 68 -9.65 -4.61 8.21
CA PRO A 68 -10.78 -5.05 7.38
C PRO A 68 -11.05 -6.54 7.49
N SER A 69 -9.99 -7.37 7.52
CA SER A 69 -10.10 -8.81 7.69
C SER A 69 -10.73 -9.18 9.04
N PHE A 70 -10.31 -8.54 10.13
CA PHE A 70 -10.88 -8.79 11.45
C PHE A 70 -12.41 -8.59 11.45
N PHE A 71 -12.92 -7.49 10.88
CA PHE A 71 -14.35 -7.25 10.85
C PHE A 71 -15.10 -8.12 9.83
N SER A 72 -14.51 -8.41 8.66
CA SER A 72 -15.19 -9.19 7.61
C SER A 72 -15.45 -10.65 8.00
N HIS A 73 -14.63 -11.25 8.87
CA HIS A 73 -14.79 -12.64 9.31
C HIS A 73 -15.96 -12.86 10.27
N SER A 74 -16.65 -11.81 10.73
CA SER A 74 -17.81 -11.94 11.61
C SER A 74 -18.87 -10.89 11.30
N PRO A 75 -20.05 -11.30 10.80
CA PRO A 75 -21.18 -10.39 10.59
C PRO A 75 -21.55 -9.62 11.86
N LYS A 76 -21.44 -10.25 13.03
CA LYS A 76 -21.68 -9.62 14.34
C LYS A 76 -20.69 -8.47 14.61
N ARG A 77 -19.41 -8.67 14.33
CA ARG A 77 -18.39 -7.61 14.49
C ARG A 77 -18.61 -6.47 13.49
N MET A 78 -19.00 -6.78 12.26
CA MET A 78 -19.31 -5.77 11.26
C MET A 78 -20.53 -4.92 11.67
N GLN A 79 -21.56 -5.56 12.22
CA GLN A 79 -22.74 -4.89 12.74
C GLN A 79 -22.41 -3.99 13.94
N ALA A 80 -21.67 -4.52 14.93
CA ALA A 80 -21.24 -3.73 16.07
C ALA A 80 -20.38 -2.53 15.66
N LEU A 81 -19.49 -2.68 14.67
CA LEU A 81 -18.71 -1.57 14.13
C LEU A 81 -19.59 -0.50 13.44
N SER A 82 -20.69 -0.92 12.80
CA SER A 82 -21.57 -0.01 12.07
C SER A 82 -22.31 1.00 12.98
N GLU A 83 -22.41 0.71 14.27
CA GLU A 83 -22.96 1.63 15.27
C GLU A 83 -22.02 2.80 15.57
N PHE A 84 -20.71 2.61 15.38
CA PHE A 84 -19.67 3.61 15.63
C PHE A 84 -19.20 4.32 14.36
N MET A 85 -19.33 3.66 13.20
CA MET A 85 -18.83 4.16 11.91
C MET A 85 -19.87 4.04 10.81
N SER A 86 -20.22 5.16 10.19
CA SER A 86 -21.11 5.20 9.01
C SER A 86 -20.42 4.69 7.74
N ASN A 87 -19.10 4.84 7.65
CA ASN A 87 -18.30 4.44 6.49
C ASN A 87 -17.72 3.05 6.70
N ARG A 88 -17.94 2.14 5.73
CA ARG A 88 -17.36 0.79 5.77
C ARG A 88 -15.86 0.80 5.51
N LEU A 89 -15.14 -0.11 6.16
CA LEU A 89 -13.76 -0.41 5.79
C LEU A 89 -13.74 -0.94 4.33
N PRO A 90 -12.77 -0.49 3.51
CA PRO A 90 -12.68 -0.98 2.14
C PRO A 90 -12.37 -2.48 2.14
N ASN A 91 -13.01 -3.20 1.22
CA ASN A 91 -12.68 -4.59 0.98
C ASN A 91 -11.27 -4.68 0.39
N LEU A 92 -10.43 -5.54 0.96
CA LEU A 92 -9.11 -5.79 0.45
C LEU A 92 -9.26 -6.69 -0.79
N ALA A 93 -8.86 -6.19 -1.96
CA ALA A 93 -8.82 -7.01 -3.16
C ALA A 93 -7.88 -8.21 -2.95
N ALA A 94 -8.16 -9.34 -3.61
CA ALA A 94 -7.32 -10.54 -3.54
C ALA A 94 -5.89 -10.31 -4.07
N THR A 95 -5.68 -9.23 -4.85
CA THR A 95 -4.36 -8.78 -5.21
C THR A 95 -3.64 -8.32 -3.93
N ARG A 96 -2.50 -8.96 -3.64
CA ARG A 96 -1.63 -8.84 -2.45
C ARG A 96 -1.05 -7.44 -2.20
N TRP A 97 -1.86 -6.40 -2.31
CA TRP A 97 -1.47 -5.01 -2.24
C TRP A 97 -1.49 -4.59 -0.78
N ASN A 98 -0.31 -4.60 -0.16
CA ASN A 98 -0.17 -4.14 1.21
C ASN A 98 -0.43 -2.63 1.37
N PHE A 99 -0.42 -1.87 0.27
CA PHE A 99 -0.66 -0.43 0.24
C PHE A 99 -2.00 -0.11 -0.42
N THR A 100 -3.06 -0.01 0.39
CA THR A 100 -4.32 0.57 -0.08
C THR A 100 -4.45 1.96 0.52
N SER A 101 -4.16 3.00 -0.26
CA SER A 101 -4.31 4.40 0.18
C SER A 101 -5.70 4.66 0.77
N ARG A 102 -6.74 4.09 0.13
CA ARG A 102 -8.12 4.10 0.61
C ARG A 102 -8.25 3.57 2.03
N LEU A 103 -7.62 2.44 2.36
CA LEU A 103 -7.67 1.87 3.71
C LEU A 103 -6.97 2.78 4.72
N VAL A 104 -5.79 3.29 4.38
CA VAL A 104 -5.05 4.22 5.26
C VAL A 104 -5.90 5.45 5.56
N HIS A 105 -6.49 6.05 4.53
CA HIS A 105 -7.39 7.20 4.66
C HIS A 105 -8.64 6.87 5.48
N THR A 106 -9.32 5.76 5.20
CA THR A 106 -10.51 5.35 5.96
C THR A 106 -10.18 5.14 7.44
N VAL A 107 -9.09 4.44 7.76
CA VAL A 107 -8.68 4.21 9.16
C VAL A 107 -8.29 5.52 9.84
N ASN A 108 -7.62 6.43 9.12
CA ASN A 108 -7.25 7.72 9.68
C ASN A 108 -8.48 8.60 9.97
N ASN A 109 -9.41 8.68 9.02
CA ASN A 109 -10.61 9.50 9.15
C ASN A 109 -11.56 8.99 10.23
N ASN A 110 -11.56 7.68 10.50
CA ASN A 110 -12.40 7.06 11.52
C ASN A 110 -11.61 6.63 12.77
N LYS A 111 -10.41 7.19 12.99
CA LYS A 111 -9.52 6.79 14.08
C LYS A 111 -10.19 6.91 15.46
N THR A 112 -10.94 7.99 15.68
CA THR A 112 -11.67 8.25 16.93
C THR A 112 -12.76 7.22 17.16
N ALA A 113 -13.60 6.96 16.16
CA ALA A 113 -14.66 5.96 16.22
C ALA A 113 -14.12 4.53 16.44
N LEU A 114 -13.04 4.16 15.75
CA LEU A 114 -12.37 2.87 15.96
C LEU A 114 -11.85 2.74 17.40
N LYS A 115 -11.26 3.80 17.94
CA LYS A 115 -10.77 3.82 19.32
C LYS A 115 -11.93 3.63 20.31
N GLN A 116 -13.02 4.37 20.14
CA GLN A 116 -14.23 4.26 20.96
C GLN A 116 -14.84 2.86 20.89
N PHE A 117 -14.89 2.24 19.71
CA PHE A 117 -15.35 0.87 19.55
C PHE A 117 -14.49 -0.11 20.37
N PHE A 118 -13.16 -0.04 20.23
CA PHE A 118 -12.27 -0.93 20.98
C PHE A 118 -12.31 -0.69 22.50
N GLU A 119 -12.50 0.55 22.94
CA GLU A 119 -12.72 0.89 24.36
C GLU A 119 -14.07 0.37 24.88
N HIS A 120 -15.12 0.36 24.05
CA HIS A 120 -16.44 -0.17 24.42
C HIS A 120 -16.49 -1.69 24.52
N VAL A 121 -15.66 -2.39 23.73
CA VAL A 121 -15.64 -3.86 23.65
C VAL A 121 -14.55 -4.49 24.55
N SER A 122 -13.62 -3.70 25.09
CA SER A 122 -12.61 -4.16 26.07
C SER A 122 -13.19 -4.27 27.47
#